data_AF-A0A1M7B0N0-F1
#
_entry.id   AF-A0A1M7B0N0-F1
#
_cell.length_a   1.000
_cell.length_b   1.000
_cell.length_c   1.000
_cell.angle_alpha   90.00
_cell.angle_beta   90.00
_cell.angle_gamma   90.00
#
_symmetry.space_group_name_H-M   'P 1'
#
loop_
_entity.id
_entity.type
_entity.pdbx_description
1 polymer ?
#
loop_
_entity_poly.entity_id
_entity_poly.type
_entity_poly.pdbx_seq_one_letter_code
_entity_poly.pdbx_strand_id
1 'polypeptide(L)'
;MKTGKISLVRMLSLLVLLLGFQSAWADVWDGVTKTPAKKEKIDGKDFFLIESAANLAWFSDTVNSLNGSVGLNAKVVANYIDMNHKPFVPIAAGKGDRNYKGTFDGNHVVIRNLNISSDHISSINRDYGQNIAFIAALNGGTVKDVVLDSVYIKATTDIGSILKGDNNKISVGTVVAWQKTGTVEGCYASGIIYNSGKGQAVGGIVGNADAGTIKNNLSIISIQISGSEAYVGGIIGQAKNDVKIESCVYDGGKFINDSIARDGGVIGFRYEGNTTLVKNSYYDENDVDKGVALGSSDGVFSASVLNENQIACILNEGEWDGSSCSKEGVWSTGNHITNQGVSKNDKNETIFTIKFNANGGKFPEGAKTVKYLRFGELVTSAEITTPIYEGDSIFGDGPWIQPRQLR
;
A
#
# COMPACT_ATOMS: atom_id res chain seq x y z
N MET A 1 -40.50 -30.52 -38.56
CA MET A 1 -39.66 -30.04 -37.44
C MET A 1 -39.07 -31.25 -36.73
N LYS A 2 -37.77 -31.54 -36.92
CA LYS A 2 -37.08 -32.57 -36.14
C LYS A 2 -36.58 -31.93 -34.84
N THR A 3 -37.18 -32.30 -33.72
CA THR A 3 -36.72 -31.93 -32.38
C THR A 3 -35.42 -32.68 -32.08
N GLY A 4 -34.30 -31.98 -32.21
CA GLY A 4 -32.99 -32.53 -31.86
C GLY A 4 -32.92 -32.77 -30.36
N LYS A 5 -32.89 -34.05 -29.94
CA LYS A 5 -32.57 -34.44 -28.57
C LYS A 5 -31.14 -34.02 -28.25
N ILE A 6 -30.98 -32.97 -27.46
CA ILE A 6 -29.69 -32.60 -26.89
C ILE A 6 -29.30 -33.73 -25.93
N SER A 7 -28.20 -34.41 -26.22
CA SER A 7 -27.64 -35.45 -25.37
C SER A 7 -27.38 -34.91 -23.97
N LEU A 8 -27.72 -35.68 -22.93
CA LEU A 8 -27.48 -35.32 -21.52
C LEU A 8 -26.01 -34.94 -21.27
N VAL A 9 -25.08 -35.53 -22.01
CA VAL A 9 -23.64 -35.22 -21.98
C VAL A 9 -23.34 -33.83 -22.55
N ARG A 10 -24.07 -33.38 -23.58
CA ARG A 10 -23.99 -32.01 -24.12
C ARG A 10 -24.61 -30.98 -23.17
N MET A 11 -25.68 -31.36 -22.47
CA MET A 11 -26.30 -30.50 -21.46
C MET A 11 -25.40 -30.34 -20.22
N LEU A 12 -24.72 -31.42 -19.78
CA LEU A 12 -23.78 -31.39 -18.67
C LEU A 12 -22.49 -30.64 -19.02
N SER A 13 -21.99 -30.76 -20.26
CA SER A 13 -20.84 -29.97 -20.74
C SER A 13 -21.18 -28.49 -20.93
N LEU A 14 -22.40 -28.14 -21.35
CA LEU A 14 -22.89 -26.76 -21.32
C LEU A 14 -23.01 -26.23 -19.88
N LEU A 15 -23.48 -27.03 -18.93
CA LEU A 15 -23.58 -26.64 -17.52
C LEU A 15 -22.20 -26.45 -16.87
N VAL A 16 -21.22 -27.30 -17.21
CA VAL A 16 -19.84 -27.18 -16.73
C VAL A 16 -19.11 -26.01 -17.41
N LEU A 17 -19.42 -25.67 -18.66
CA LEU A 17 -18.98 -24.41 -19.24
C LEU A 17 -19.64 -23.20 -18.53
N LEU A 18 -20.95 -23.22 -18.26
CA LEU A 18 -21.64 -22.14 -17.54
C LEU A 18 -21.19 -21.98 -16.07
N LEU A 19 -20.73 -23.05 -15.42
CA LEU A 19 -20.11 -23.01 -14.08
C LEU A 19 -18.61 -22.71 -14.13
N GLY A 20 -17.94 -22.98 -15.25
CA GLY A 20 -16.53 -22.71 -15.51
C GLY A 20 -16.24 -21.30 -16.04
N PHE A 21 -17.28 -20.52 -16.34
CA PHE A 21 -17.21 -19.08 -16.54
C PHE A 21 -17.59 -18.32 -15.25
N GLN A 22 -16.97 -18.64 -14.11
CA GLN A 22 -16.57 -17.56 -13.19
C GLN A 22 -15.36 -16.89 -13.83
N SER A 23 -15.66 -16.21 -14.92
CA SER A 23 -14.75 -15.31 -15.60
C SER A 23 -14.08 -14.43 -14.55
N ALA A 24 -12.76 -14.41 -14.59
CA ALA A 24 -11.87 -13.52 -13.86
C ALA A 24 -12.07 -12.06 -14.30
N TRP A 25 -13.31 -11.58 -14.27
CA TRP A 25 -13.56 -10.15 -14.23
C TRP A 25 -13.02 -9.72 -12.88
N ALA A 26 -12.11 -8.75 -12.93
CA ALA A 26 -11.91 -7.84 -11.82
C ALA A 26 -13.23 -7.64 -11.07
N ASP A 27 -13.23 -7.83 -9.76
CA ASP A 27 -14.40 -7.46 -8.96
C ASP A 27 -14.42 -5.93 -8.88
N VAL A 28 -15.18 -5.35 -9.81
CA VAL A 28 -15.28 -3.91 -10.06
C VAL A 28 -16.44 -3.35 -9.25
N TRP A 29 -16.13 -2.42 -8.35
CA TRP A 29 -17.16 -1.81 -7.52
C TRP A 29 -18.14 -0.95 -8.35
N ASP A 30 -19.43 -1.13 -8.08
CA ASP A 30 -20.51 -0.35 -8.69
C ASP A 30 -20.78 0.97 -7.96
N GLY A 31 -20.18 1.16 -6.78
CA GLY A 31 -20.39 2.32 -5.91
C GLY A 31 -21.47 2.12 -4.86
N VAL A 32 -22.00 0.89 -4.69
CA VAL A 32 -23.06 0.58 -3.74
C VAL A 32 -22.61 -0.43 -2.69
N THR A 33 -23.04 -0.23 -1.45
CA THR A 33 -22.71 -1.09 -0.30
C THR A 33 -23.84 -2.08 -0.03
N LYS A 34 -23.76 -3.27 -0.62
CA LYS A 34 -24.86 -4.27 -0.55
C LYS A 34 -24.45 -5.64 -0.04
N THR A 35 -23.16 -5.97 -0.04
CA THR A 35 -22.70 -7.35 0.17
C THR A 35 -21.95 -7.47 1.49
N PRO A 36 -22.58 -8.07 2.53
CA PRO A 36 -21.90 -8.35 3.79
C PRO A 36 -20.68 -9.24 3.61
N ALA A 37 -19.59 -8.91 4.31
CA ALA A 37 -18.43 -9.78 4.39
C ALA A 37 -18.74 -10.99 5.28
N LYS A 38 -18.26 -12.18 4.88
CA LYS A 38 -18.31 -13.36 5.73
C LYS A 38 -17.34 -13.18 6.91
N LYS A 39 -17.61 -13.86 8.02
CA LYS A 39 -16.70 -13.91 9.17
C LYS A 39 -16.01 -15.26 9.23
N GLU A 40 -14.73 -15.25 9.54
CA GLU A 40 -13.94 -16.44 9.83
C GLU A 40 -13.03 -16.20 11.04
N LYS A 41 -12.71 -17.28 11.77
CA LYS A 41 -11.80 -17.22 12.91
C LYS A 41 -10.38 -17.54 12.47
N ILE A 42 -9.49 -16.55 12.57
CA ILE A 42 -8.07 -16.68 12.23
C ILE A 42 -7.27 -16.35 13.50
N ASP A 43 -6.39 -17.26 13.92
CA ASP A 43 -5.56 -17.12 15.13
C ASP A 43 -6.36 -16.71 16.37
N GLY A 44 -7.56 -17.29 16.52
CA GLY A 44 -8.43 -17.07 17.66
C GLY A 44 -9.23 -15.76 17.64
N LYS A 45 -9.11 -14.92 16.61
CA LYS A 45 -9.88 -13.69 16.43
C LYS A 45 -10.85 -13.80 15.25
N ASP A 46 -11.97 -13.11 15.34
CA ASP A 46 -12.92 -13.01 14.22
C ASP A 46 -12.45 -11.96 13.21
N PHE A 47 -12.39 -12.36 11.94
CA PHE A 47 -12.07 -11.51 10.79
C PHE A 47 -13.22 -11.51 9.80
N PHE A 48 -13.57 -10.31 9.32
CA PHE A 48 -14.35 -10.17 8.11
C PHE A 48 -13.46 -10.42 6.89
N LEU A 49 -13.88 -11.35 6.03
CA LEU A 49 -13.18 -11.68 4.81
C LEU A 49 -13.60 -10.73 3.70
N ILE A 50 -12.64 -9.95 3.20
CA ILE A 50 -12.86 -9.07 2.06
C ILE A 50 -12.57 -9.88 0.80
N GLU A 51 -13.62 -10.50 0.25
CA GLU A 51 -13.58 -11.31 -0.99
C GLU A 51 -13.85 -10.44 -2.23
N SER A 52 -14.31 -9.20 -2.04
CA SER A 52 -14.79 -8.29 -3.08
C SER A 52 -14.62 -6.81 -2.69
N ALA A 53 -14.60 -5.90 -3.66
CA ALA A 53 -14.70 -4.46 -3.49
C ALA A 53 -16.00 -4.06 -2.78
N ALA A 54 -17.11 -4.76 -3.07
CA ALA A 54 -18.38 -4.57 -2.37
C ALA A 54 -18.29 -4.94 -0.87
N ASN A 55 -17.54 -6.00 -0.52
CA ASN A 55 -17.29 -6.33 0.90
C ASN A 55 -16.43 -5.27 1.59
N LEU A 56 -15.44 -4.69 0.89
CA LEU A 56 -14.60 -3.63 1.43
C LEU A 56 -15.44 -2.39 1.76
N ALA A 57 -16.28 -1.97 0.82
CA ALA A 57 -17.18 -0.83 1.01
C ALA A 57 -18.20 -1.11 2.12
N TRP A 58 -18.80 -2.31 2.17
CA TRP A 58 -19.67 -2.72 3.27
C TRP A 58 -18.97 -2.73 4.64
N PHE A 59 -17.70 -3.17 4.69
CA PHE A 59 -16.93 -3.18 5.94
C PHE A 59 -16.70 -1.76 6.45
N SER A 60 -16.38 -0.82 5.55
CA SER A 60 -16.28 0.60 5.89
C SER A 60 -17.58 1.14 6.48
N ASP A 61 -18.71 0.90 5.80
CA ASP A 61 -20.04 1.30 6.30
C ASP A 61 -20.37 0.68 7.66
N THR A 62 -20.01 -0.59 7.85
CA THR A 62 -20.24 -1.30 9.11
C THR A 62 -19.45 -0.64 10.24
N VAL A 63 -18.17 -0.35 10.04
CA VAL A 63 -17.36 0.40 11.01
C VAL A 63 -17.96 1.78 11.27
N ASN A 64 -18.40 2.48 10.21
CA ASN A 64 -18.97 3.83 10.27
C ASN A 64 -20.38 3.89 10.88
N SER A 65 -21.10 2.78 10.98
CA SER A 65 -22.38 2.70 11.70
C SER A 65 -22.22 2.59 13.23
N LEU A 66 -21.02 2.26 13.70
CA LEU A 66 -20.71 2.06 15.12
C LEU A 66 -20.17 3.35 15.76
N ASN A 67 -20.22 3.43 17.08
CA ASN A 67 -19.72 4.58 17.84
C ASN A 67 -18.42 4.23 18.60
N GLY A 68 -17.57 5.24 18.83
CA GLY A 68 -16.34 5.08 19.60
C GLY A 68 -15.25 4.28 18.88
N SER A 69 -14.41 3.58 19.65
CA SER A 69 -13.33 2.75 19.10
C SER A 69 -13.85 1.38 18.64
N VAL A 70 -13.74 1.11 17.34
CA VAL A 70 -14.30 -0.08 16.67
C VAL A 70 -13.23 -1.14 16.47
N GLY A 71 -13.40 -2.29 17.13
CA GLY A 71 -12.45 -3.42 17.13
C GLY A 71 -12.74 -4.53 16.10
N LEU A 72 -13.42 -4.22 14.99
CA LEU A 72 -13.71 -5.21 13.95
C LEU A 72 -12.46 -5.47 13.11
N ASN A 73 -12.05 -6.73 12.97
CA ASN A 73 -10.91 -7.10 12.13
C ASN A 73 -11.37 -7.43 10.71
N ALA A 74 -10.54 -7.13 9.72
CA ALA A 74 -10.73 -7.51 8.34
C ALA A 74 -9.45 -8.10 7.76
N LYS A 75 -9.60 -9.10 6.89
CA LYS A 75 -8.50 -9.66 6.10
C LYS A 75 -8.92 -9.73 4.64
N VAL A 76 -8.09 -9.21 3.74
CA VAL A 76 -8.33 -9.34 2.31
C VAL A 76 -7.93 -10.73 1.85
N VAL A 77 -8.88 -11.43 1.24
CA VAL A 77 -8.70 -12.78 0.69
C VAL A 77 -9.08 -12.85 -0.78
N ALA A 78 -9.56 -11.73 -1.35
CA ALA A 78 -9.70 -11.57 -2.78
C ALA A 78 -8.35 -11.76 -3.48
N ASN A 79 -8.37 -12.20 -4.74
CA ASN A 79 -7.17 -12.21 -5.57
C ASN A 79 -6.76 -10.78 -5.97
N TYR A 80 -7.75 -9.87 -6.04
CA TYR A 80 -7.60 -8.52 -6.55
C TYR A 80 -8.89 -7.71 -6.29
N ILE A 81 -8.79 -6.38 -6.05
CA ILE A 81 -9.93 -5.46 -5.80
C ILE A 81 -9.83 -4.22 -6.71
N ASP A 82 -10.92 -3.89 -7.42
CA ASP A 82 -11.06 -2.62 -8.18
C ASP A 82 -12.15 -1.73 -7.58
N MET A 83 -11.77 -0.56 -7.07
CA MET A 83 -12.71 0.42 -6.53
C MET A 83 -13.34 1.31 -7.62
N ASN A 84 -12.91 1.16 -8.87
CA ASN A 84 -13.54 1.74 -10.06
C ASN A 84 -13.72 3.27 -10.00
N HIS A 85 -12.84 3.96 -9.29
CA HIS A 85 -12.92 5.40 -9.01
C HIS A 85 -14.26 5.85 -8.41
N LYS A 86 -15.04 4.93 -7.84
CA LYS A 86 -16.29 5.27 -7.17
C LYS A 86 -15.97 5.94 -5.83
N PRO A 87 -16.73 6.96 -5.41
CA PRO A 87 -16.48 7.63 -4.16
C PRO A 87 -16.57 6.64 -2.98
N PHE A 88 -15.47 6.50 -2.26
CA PHE A 88 -15.37 5.64 -1.08
C PHE A 88 -15.42 6.48 0.18
N VAL A 89 -16.22 6.05 1.16
CA VAL A 89 -16.23 6.63 2.51
C VAL A 89 -15.12 5.95 3.32
N PRO A 90 -14.17 6.69 3.89
CA PRO A 90 -13.10 6.14 4.73
C PRO A 90 -13.58 5.22 5.84
N ILE A 91 -12.80 4.20 6.19
CA ILE A 91 -13.05 3.39 7.38
C ILE A 91 -12.81 4.29 8.61
N ALA A 92 -13.75 4.28 9.55
CA ALA A 92 -13.74 5.17 10.71
C ALA A 92 -13.77 6.67 10.34
N ALA A 93 -14.55 7.05 9.34
CA ALA A 93 -14.71 8.43 8.87
C ALA A 93 -15.18 9.39 9.99
N GLY A 94 -14.69 10.63 9.93
CA GLY A 94 -15.03 11.70 10.85
C GLY A 94 -13.81 12.38 11.47
N LYS A 95 -14.06 13.23 12.48
CA LYS A 95 -13.05 13.95 13.26
C LYS A 95 -12.32 13.11 14.34
N GLY A 96 -12.56 11.79 14.36
CA GLY A 96 -11.95 10.85 15.32
C GLY A 96 -12.75 10.61 16.61
N ASP A 97 -14.03 11.01 16.65
CA ASP A 97 -14.99 10.47 17.63
C ASP A 97 -15.18 8.96 17.48
N ARG A 98 -14.99 8.49 16.24
CA ARG A 98 -14.88 7.08 15.86
C ARG A 98 -13.44 6.79 15.52
N ASN A 99 -12.90 5.70 16.05
CA ASN A 99 -11.54 5.26 15.75
C ASN A 99 -11.52 3.79 15.36
N TYR A 100 -10.67 3.43 14.41
CA TYR A 100 -10.38 2.04 14.12
C TYR A 100 -9.38 1.49 15.15
N LYS A 101 -9.74 0.38 15.79
CA LYS A 101 -8.92 -0.36 16.77
C LYS A 101 -8.71 -1.83 16.35
N GLY A 102 -9.39 -2.28 15.30
CA GLY A 102 -9.21 -3.62 14.75
C GLY A 102 -7.89 -3.80 14.01
N THR A 103 -7.70 -5.01 13.50
CA THR A 103 -6.66 -5.32 12.52
C THR A 103 -7.26 -5.30 11.11
N PHE A 104 -6.75 -4.43 10.24
CA PHE A 104 -6.97 -4.52 8.80
C PHE A 104 -5.72 -5.11 8.17
N ASP A 105 -5.82 -6.36 7.72
CA ASP A 105 -4.76 -7.10 7.04
C ASP A 105 -5.05 -7.11 5.53
N GLY A 106 -4.33 -6.29 4.78
CA GLY A 106 -4.45 -6.20 3.33
C GLY A 106 -3.93 -7.45 2.60
N ASN A 107 -3.19 -8.32 3.28
CA ASN A 107 -2.64 -9.58 2.76
C ASN A 107 -1.87 -9.41 1.44
N HIS A 108 -1.30 -8.21 1.23
CA HIS A 108 -0.66 -7.74 0.00
C HIS A 108 -1.54 -7.77 -1.26
N VAL A 109 -2.85 -7.91 -1.09
CA VAL A 109 -3.79 -7.86 -2.20
C VAL A 109 -3.91 -6.42 -2.67
N VAL A 110 -3.78 -6.26 -3.98
CA VAL A 110 -3.93 -4.98 -4.66
C VAL A 110 -5.37 -4.47 -4.55
N ILE A 111 -5.52 -3.26 -4.04
CA ILE A 111 -6.74 -2.46 -4.10
C ILE A 111 -6.46 -1.27 -5.01
N ARG A 112 -6.98 -1.27 -6.23
CA ARG A 112 -6.73 -0.17 -7.18
C ARG A 112 -7.90 0.79 -7.33
N ASN A 113 -7.61 1.96 -7.91
CA ASN A 113 -8.60 2.96 -8.31
C ASN A 113 -9.47 3.48 -7.16
N LEU A 114 -8.95 3.45 -5.93
CA LEU A 114 -9.62 3.99 -4.75
C LEU A 114 -9.77 5.50 -4.92
N ASN A 115 -11.00 6.01 -4.81
CA ASN A 115 -11.29 7.44 -4.92
C ASN A 115 -11.91 7.97 -3.63
N ILE A 116 -11.23 8.90 -2.97
CA ILE A 116 -11.71 9.55 -1.75
C ILE A 116 -11.72 11.06 -1.98
N SER A 117 -12.90 11.66 -1.93
CA SER A 117 -13.09 13.11 -2.10
C SER A 117 -13.75 13.71 -0.88
N SER A 118 -13.11 14.73 -0.29
CA SER A 118 -13.64 15.48 0.85
C SER A 118 -14.98 16.12 0.51
N ASP A 119 -15.15 16.65 -0.72
CA ASP A 119 -16.39 17.27 -1.18
C ASP A 119 -17.54 16.26 -1.15
N HIS A 120 -17.28 15.03 -1.57
CA HIS A 120 -18.27 13.96 -1.55
C HIS A 120 -18.58 13.51 -0.12
N ILE A 121 -17.59 13.12 0.67
CA ILE A 121 -17.83 12.57 2.01
C ILE A 121 -18.40 13.62 2.97
N SER A 122 -18.03 14.89 2.82
CA SER A 122 -18.60 16.00 3.60
C SER A 122 -20.06 16.30 3.24
N SER A 123 -20.50 15.97 2.02
CA SER A 123 -21.91 16.06 1.64
C SER A 123 -22.79 15.00 2.32
N ILE A 124 -22.21 13.85 2.69
CA ILE A 124 -22.88 12.80 3.47
C ILE A 124 -22.93 13.23 4.94
N ASN A 125 -21.79 13.65 5.49
CA ASN A 125 -21.68 14.21 6.82
C ASN A 125 -20.50 15.18 6.86
N ARG A 126 -20.76 16.45 7.20
CA ARG A 126 -19.75 17.52 7.20
C ARG A 126 -18.47 17.14 7.95
N ASP A 127 -18.58 16.42 9.07
CA ASP A 127 -17.44 16.04 9.91
C ASP A 127 -16.53 14.99 9.24
N TYR A 128 -16.98 14.32 8.17
CA TYR A 128 -16.19 13.31 7.46
C TYR A 128 -15.05 13.92 6.63
N GLY A 129 -15.09 15.23 6.35
CA GLY A 129 -14.00 15.92 5.64
C GLY A 129 -12.72 16.13 6.47
N GLN A 130 -12.68 15.71 7.75
CA GLN A 130 -11.57 16.06 8.66
C GLN A 130 -10.35 15.18 8.42
N ASN A 131 -10.58 13.89 8.22
CA ASN A 131 -9.53 12.88 8.14
C ASN A 131 -9.77 12.07 6.88
N ILE A 132 -8.90 12.22 5.89
CA ILE A 132 -9.11 11.76 4.53
C ILE A 132 -8.01 10.77 4.17
N ALA A 133 -8.35 9.48 4.20
CA ALA A 133 -7.49 8.35 3.84
C ALA A 133 -8.35 7.08 3.73
N PHE A 134 -7.72 5.94 3.41
CA PHE A 134 -8.37 4.63 3.49
C PHE A 134 -8.93 4.33 4.90
N ILE A 135 -8.12 4.56 5.94
CA ILE A 135 -8.53 4.60 7.35
C ILE A 135 -8.46 6.05 7.84
N ALA A 136 -9.60 6.66 8.17
CA ALA A 136 -9.62 8.06 8.60
C ALA A 136 -8.95 8.25 9.98
N ALA A 137 -9.33 7.47 10.99
CA ALA A 137 -8.76 7.60 12.34
C ALA A 137 -8.36 6.24 12.92
N LEU A 138 -7.09 6.10 13.32
CA LEU A 138 -6.52 4.89 13.92
C LEU A 138 -6.18 5.14 15.40
N ASN A 139 -6.66 4.28 16.30
CA ASN A 139 -6.33 4.34 17.72
C ASN A 139 -6.24 2.94 18.34
N GLY A 140 -5.02 2.44 18.44
CA GLY A 140 -4.68 1.15 19.05
C GLY A 140 -4.93 -0.05 18.14
N GLY A 141 -5.25 0.20 16.86
CA GLY A 141 -5.41 -0.83 15.84
C GLY A 141 -4.13 -1.11 15.06
N THR A 142 -4.24 -2.01 14.09
CA THR A 142 -3.16 -2.38 13.18
C THR A 142 -3.67 -2.31 11.74
N VAL A 143 -2.98 -1.56 10.89
CA VAL A 143 -3.18 -1.56 9.45
C VAL A 143 -1.92 -2.11 8.85
N LYS A 144 -2.00 -3.28 8.23
CA LYS A 144 -0.84 -3.95 7.68
C LYS A 144 -1.06 -4.48 6.28
N ASP A 145 0.02 -4.59 5.53
CA ASP A 145 0.06 -5.35 4.28
C ASP A 145 -0.92 -4.80 3.22
N VAL A 146 -1.28 -3.50 3.30
CA VAL A 146 -2.23 -2.84 2.40
C VAL A 146 -1.50 -2.31 1.17
N VAL A 147 -1.96 -2.67 -0.02
CA VAL A 147 -1.39 -2.23 -1.30
C VAL A 147 -2.45 -1.39 -2.03
N LEU A 148 -2.31 -0.07 -1.98
CA LEU A 148 -3.17 0.87 -2.69
C LEU A 148 -2.51 1.30 -3.99
N ASP A 149 -3.15 1.01 -5.12
CA ASP A 149 -2.64 1.40 -6.43
C ASP A 149 -3.56 2.39 -7.14
N SER A 150 -2.97 3.38 -7.81
CA SER A 150 -3.72 4.39 -8.56
C SER A 150 -4.81 5.06 -7.69
N VAL A 151 -4.47 5.38 -6.44
CA VAL A 151 -5.37 6.10 -5.54
C VAL A 151 -5.57 7.54 -6.01
N TYR A 152 -6.78 8.05 -5.88
CA TYR A 152 -7.10 9.45 -6.09
C TYR A 152 -7.69 10.01 -4.80
N ILE A 153 -6.98 10.93 -4.16
CA ILE A 153 -7.47 11.65 -2.99
C ILE A 153 -7.61 13.13 -3.31
N LYS A 154 -8.79 13.68 -3.05
CA LYS A 154 -9.05 15.12 -3.13
C LYS A 154 -9.49 15.65 -1.76
N ALA A 155 -8.64 16.46 -1.15
CA ALA A 155 -8.82 17.06 0.17
C ALA A 155 -8.90 18.59 0.05
N THR A 156 -10.08 19.08 -0.30
CA THR A 156 -10.33 20.50 -0.63
C THR A 156 -11.30 21.20 0.31
N THR A 157 -11.98 20.44 1.18
CA THR A 157 -12.92 21.01 2.14
C THR A 157 -12.16 21.50 3.36
N ASP A 158 -12.20 22.82 3.61
CA ASP A 158 -11.57 23.41 4.80
C ASP A 158 -12.53 23.30 6.01
N ILE A 159 -12.26 22.33 6.88
CA ILE A 159 -13.01 22.14 8.13
C ILE A 159 -12.12 22.19 9.38
N GLY A 160 -10.85 22.52 9.22
CA GLY A 160 -9.89 22.61 10.30
C GLY A 160 -8.55 23.13 9.83
N SER A 161 -7.86 23.87 10.68
CA SER A 161 -6.54 24.45 10.40
C SER A 161 -5.45 23.79 11.23
N ILE A 162 -4.22 23.81 10.71
CA ILE A 162 -3.02 23.54 11.50
C ILE A 162 -2.64 24.80 12.27
N LEU A 163 -2.74 24.72 13.59
CA LEU A 163 -1.86 25.45 14.49
C LEU A 163 -1.01 24.45 15.29
N LYS A 164 0.16 24.90 15.77
CA LYS A 164 1.06 24.06 16.56
C LYS A 164 0.35 23.62 17.85
N GLY A 165 -0.03 22.34 17.91
CA GLY A 165 -0.66 21.74 19.10
C GLY A 165 -2.17 21.55 19.00
N ASP A 166 -2.79 21.89 17.87
CA ASP A 166 -4.24 21.75 17.71
C ASP A 166 -4.70 20.29 17.56
N ASN A 167 -5.91 20.03 18.08
CA ASN A 167 -6.59 18.74 18.00
C ASN A 167 -7.54 18.63 16.78
N ASN A 168 -7.87 19.73 16.10
CA ASN A 168 -8.85 19.77 14.99
C ASN A 168 -8.17 20.04 13.63
N LYS A 169 -7.08 19.31 13.35
CA LYS A 169 -6.27 19.46 12.12
C LYS A 169 -6.83 18.59 11.01
N ILE A 170 -6.92 19.09 9.78
CA ILE A 170 -7.23 18.19 8.67
C ILE A 170 -5.98 17.35 8.39
N SER A 171 -6.20 16.04 8.36
CA SER A 171 -5.14 15.07 8.15
C SER A 171 -5.43 14.28 6.88
N VAL A 172 -4.44 14.18 6.00
CA VAL A 172 -4.56 13.53 4.70
C VAL A 172 -3.45 12.51 4.57
N GLY A 173 -3.82 11.26 4.38
CA GLY A 173 -2.92 10.16 4.08
C GLY A 173 -3.53 9.26 3.02
N THR A 174 -2.76 8.34 2.44
CA THR A 174 -3.38 7.29 1.61
C THR A 174 -3.92 6.15 2.46
N VAL A 175 -3.13 5.70 3.44
CA VAL A 175 -3.46 4.55 4.29
C VAL A 175 -4.16 5.02 5.56
N VAL A 176 -3.56 5.97 6.29
CA VAL A 176 -4.14 6.51 7.53
C VAL A 176 -4.12 8.04 7.52
N ALA A 177 -5.23 8.70 7.83
CA ALA A 177 -5.23 10.15 7.93
C ALA A 177 -4.71 10.60 9.29
N TRP A 178 -5.38 10.21 10.38
CA TRP A 178 -4.95 10.51 11.74
C TRP A 178 -4.66 9.23 12.53
N GLN A 179 -3.41 9.06 12.93
CA GLN A 179 -2.97 7.99 13.82
C GLN A 179 -2.79 8.55 15.23
N LYS A 180 -3.70 8.24 16.15
CA LYS A 180 -3.55 8.58 17.57
C LYS A 180 -2.56 7.63 18.26
N THR A 181 -2.77 6.34 18.07
CA THR A 181 -1.87 5.23 18.48
C THR A 181 -2.10 4.05 17.54
N GLY A 182 -1.23 3.05 17.56
CA GLY A 182 -1.39 1.81 16.76
C GLY A 182 -0.18 1.53 15.88
N THR A 183 -0.38 0.66 14.89
CA THR A 183 0.67 0.25 13.95
C THR A 183 0.20 0.41 12.51
N VAL A 184 1.01 1.04 11.67
CA VAL A 184 0.89 1.06 10.21
C VAL A 184 2.14 0.43 9.63
N GLU A 185 2.03 -0.76 9.06
CA GLU A 185 3.20 -1.51 8.59
C GLU A 185 3.01 -2.18 7.24
N GLY A 186 4.09 -2.36 6.48
CA GLY A 186 4.03 -3.15 5.25
C GLY A 186 3.07 -2.59 4.20
N CYS A 187 2.84 -1.27 4.20
CA CYS A 187 1.89 -0.66 3.27
C CYS A 187 2.58 -0.04 2.05
N TYR A 188 1.89 -0.09 0.92
CA TYR A 188 2.28 0.53 -0.34
C TYR A 188 1.19 1.47 -0.83
N ALA A 189 1.59 2.63 -1.37
CA ALA A 189 0.65 3.55 -2.01
C ALA A 189 1.22 4.19 -3.30
N SER A 190 0.43 4.17 -4.38
CA SER A 190 0.66 4.91 -5.63
C SER A 190 -0.59 5.70 -6.06
N GLY A 191 -0.41 6.71 -6.90
CA GLY A 191 -1.48 7.60 -7.36
C GLY A 191 -1.22 9.05 -6.95
N ILE A 192 -2.29 9.76 -6.57
CA ILE A 192 -2.25 11.20 -6.38
C ILE A 192 -3.06 11.69 -5.19
N ILE A 193 -2.48 12.64 -4.45
CA ILE A 193 -3.17 13.46 -3.46
C ILE A 193 -3.23 14.90 -3.97
N TYR A 194 -4.45 15.44 -4.06
CA TYR A 194 -4.72 16.86 -4.25
C TYR A 194 -5.19 17.47 -2.93
N ASN A 195 -4.51 18.50 -2.45
CA ASN A 195 -4.93 19.24 -1.26
C ASN A 195 -4.93 20.75 -1.52
N SER A 196 -5.98 21.43 -1.08
CA SER A 196 -6.11 22.89 -1.19
C SER A 196 -6.50 23.57 0.13
N GLY A 197 -6.59 22.81 1.22
CA GLY A 197 -6.97 23.33 2.54
C GLY A 197 -5.85 24.15 3.17
N LYS A 198 -6.18 25.11 4.05
CA LYS A 198 -5.18 25.86 4.79
C LYS A 198 -4.68 25.08 6.00
N GLY A 199 -3.37 25.01 6.20
CA GLY A 199 -2.75 24.39 7.36
C GLY A 199 -3.14 22.91 7.48
N GLN A 200 -2.52 22.05 6.69
CA GLN A 200 -2.92 20.64 6.52
C GLN A 200 -1.74 19.70 6.76
N ALA A 201 -2.00 18.50 7.30
CA ALA A 201 -0.97 17.48 7.53
C ALA A 201 -1.13 16.44 6.42
N VAL A 202 -0.26 16.50 5.42
CA VAL A 202 -0.37 15.68 4.21
C VAL A 202 0.80 14.70 4.16
N GLY A 203 0.51 13.41 4.27
CA GLY A 203 1.50 12.35 4.15
C GLY A 203 1.18 11.40 3.01
N GLY A 204 2.19 10.88 2.33
CA GLY A 204 1.97 9.85 1.32
C GLY A 204 1.42 8.54 1.90
N ILE A 205 1.65 8.22 3.19
CA ILE A 205 1.06 7.08 3.90
C ILE A 205 0.19 7.54 5.06
N VAL A 206 0.77 8.34 5.97
CA VAL A 206 0.11 8.81 7.20
C VAL A 206 0.03 10.34 7.23
N GLY A 207 -1.15 10.93 7.39
CA GLY A 207 -1.29 12.39 7.47
C GLY A 207 -0.69 12.98 8.75
N ASN A 208 -1.32 12.71 9.89
CA ASN A 208 -0.88 13.17 11.21
C ASN A 208 -0.72 11.96 12.14
N ALA A 209 0.49 11.77 12.67
CA ALA A 209 0.81 10.73 13.63
C ALA A 209 1.07 11.35 15.01
N ASP A 210 0.24 11.03 15.99
CA ASP A 210 0.42 11.45 17.37
C ASP A 210 1.39 10.51 18.10
N ALA A 211 1.15 9.20 18.03
CA ALA A 211 2.01 8.16 18.62
C ALA A 211 1.85 6.81 17.88
N GLY A 212 2.71 5.84 18.21
CA GLY A 212 2.64 4.47 17.69
C GLY A 212 3.78 4.14 16.72
N THR A 213 3.58 3.11 15.90
CA THR A 213 4.62 2.60 14.99
C THR A 213 4.20 2.74 13.54
N ILE A 214 5.09 3.28 12.71
CA ILE A 214 4.95 3.38 11.26
C ILE A 214 6.21 2.76 10.66
N LYS A 215 6.11 1.58 10.06
CA LYS A 215 7.30 0.90 9.57
C LYS A 215 7.14 0.14 8.26
N ASN A 216 8.22 -0.06 7.51
CA ASN A 216 8.22 -0.88 6.30
C ASN A 216 7.17 -0.41 5.26
N ASN A 217 7.02 0.90 5.08
CA ASN A 217 6.05 1.47 4.15
C ASN A 217 6.74 2.09 2.93
N LEU A 218 6.16 1.92 1.72
CA LEU A 218 6.57 2.60 0.49
C LEU A 218 5.47 3.56 0.04
N SER A 219 5.85 4.81 -0.23
CA SER A 219 4.99 5.77 -0.93
C SER A 219 5.64 6.19 -2.24
N ILE A 220 4.89 6.07 -3.33
CA ILE A 220 5.22 6.68 -4.63
C ILE A 220 4.15 7.69 -5.06
N ILE A 221 3.44 8.26 -4.08
CA ILE A 221 2.32 9.17 -4.33
C ILE A 221 2.83 10.50 -4.87
N SER A 222 2.21 10.96 -5.97
CA SER A 222 2.34 12.35 -6.39
C SER A 222 1.50 13.23 -5.46
N ILE A 223 2.13 14.21 -4.82
CA ILE A 223 1.44 15.13 -3.92
C ILE A 223 1.36 16.51 -4.57
N GLN A 224 0.14 17.01 -4.75
CA GLN A 224 -0.16 18.32 -5.32
C GLN A 224 -0.87 19.19 -4.28
N ILE A 225 -0.21 20.29 -3.89
CA ILE A 225 -0.66 21.21 -2.86
C ILE A 225 -0.92 22.57 -3.47
N SER A 226 -2.13 23.07 -3.23
CA SER A 226 -2.53 24.44 -3.54
C SER A 226 -2.95 25.27 -2.32
N GLY A 227 -2.95 24.64 -1.14
CA GLY A 227 -3.31 25.26 0.13
C GLY A 227 -2.08 25.75 0.89
N SER A 228 -2.18 26.89 1.57
CA SER A 228 -1.04 27.47 2.30
C SER A 228 -0.77 26.79 3.65
N GLU A 229 0.48 26.89 4.13
CA GLU A 229 0.91 26.43 5.46
C GLU A 229 0.77 24.91 5.71
N ALA A 230 0.67 24.10 4.66
CA ALA A 230 0.66 22.64 4.78
C ALA A 230 2.05 22.09 5.14
N TYR A 231 2.06 21.00 5.91
CA TYR A 231 3.25 20.18 6.15
C TYR A 231 3.11 18.89 5.36
N VAL A 232 4.02 18.71 4.41
CA VAL A 232 3.95 17.68 3.39
C VAL A 232 5.10 16.72 3.60
N GLY A 233 4.78 15.46 3.85
CA GLY A 233 5.75 14.38 3.95
C GLY A 233 5.49 13.32 2.90
N GLY A 234 6.55 12.82 2.25
CA GLY A 234 6.41 11.70 1.32
C GLY A 234 5.89 10.43 2.00
N ILE A 235 6.14 10.27 3.32
CA ILE A 235 5.54 9.22 4.16
C ILE A 235 4.56 9.81 5.17
N ILE A 236 5.02 10.79 5.96
CA ILE A 236 4.28 11.32 7.11
C ILE A 236 4.17 12.84 7.06
N GLY A 237 2.95 13.38 7.04
CA GLY A 237 2.76 14.84 7.05
C GLY A 237 3.27 15.48 8.35
N GLN A 238 2.82 14.96 9.50
CA GLN A 238 3.28 15.39 10.82
C GLN A 238 3.53 14.20 11.75
N ALA A 239 4.64 14.23 12.48
CA ALA A 239 4.97 13.27 13.53
C ALA A 239 5.11 14.01 14.87
N LYS A 240 4.29 13.64 15.86
CA LYS A 240 4.33 14.17 17.22
C LYS A 240 5.15 13.26 18.15
N ASN A 241 5.04 13.51 19.45
CA ASN A 241 5.79 12.84 20.51
C ASN A 241 5.38 11.36 20.59
N ASP A 242 6.35 10.44 20.61
CA ASP A 242 6.16 8.97 20.72
C ASP A 242 5.80 8.23 19.42
N VAL A 243 6.08 8.81 18.26
CA VAL A 243 6.01 8.09 16.97
C VAL A 243 7.34 7.37 16.70
N LYS A 244 7.26 6.09 16.35
CA LYS A 244 8.38 5.28 15.85
C LYS A 244 8.26 5.12 14.34
N ILE A 245 9.26 5.55 13.60
CA ILE A 245 9.29 5.57 12.13
C ILE A 245 10.50 4.76 11.68
N GLU A 246 10.27 3.63 11.03
CA GLU A 246 11.34 2.67 10.73
C GLU A 246 11.24 2.16 9.30
N SER A 247 12.36 2.14 8.57
CA SER A 247 12.42 1.50 7.24
C SER A 247 11.31 1.95 6.28
N CYS A 248 11.03 3.25 6.23
CA CYS A 248 10.04 3.82 5.31
C CYS A 248 10.73 4.54 4.14
N VAL A 249 10.14 4.45 2.95
CA VAL A 249 10.75 4.94 1.71
C VAL A 249 9.77 5.80 0.92
N TYR A 250 10.23 6.95 0.44
CA TYR A 250 9.50 7.79 -0.52
C TYR A 250 10.21 7.88 -1.87
N ASP A 251 9.47 7.64 -2.95
CA ASP A 251 9.95 7.60 -4.34
C ASP A 251 8.85 8.07 -5.33
N GLY A 252 8.12 9.11 -4.93
CA GLY A 252 6.87 9.54 -5.59
C GLY A 252 7.00 10.62 -6.65
N GLY A 253 8.20 11.14 -6.92
CA GLY A 253 8.38 12.34 -7.74
C GLY A 253 8.43 13.62 -6.91
N LYS A 254 8.76 14.71 -7.58
CA LYS A 254 8.67 16.07 -7.01
C LYS A 254 7.25 16.38 -6.55
N PHE A 255 7.15 17.04 -5.39
CA PHE A 255 5.89 17.66 -4.98
C PHE A 255 5.59 18.85 -5.88
N ILE A 256 4.31 19.02 -6.22
CA ILE A 256 3.83 20.19 -6.95
C ILE A 256 3.16 21.09 -5.94
N ASN A 257 3.80 22.20 -5.63
CA ASN A 257 3.37 23.12 -4.58
C ASN A 257 3.30 24.53 -5.18
N ASP A 258 2.08 25.09 -5.29
CA ASP A 258 1.87 26.47 -5.74
C ASP A 258 1.84 27.49 -4.58
N SER A 259 2.12 27.03 -3.35
CA SER A 259 1.89 27.72 -2.09
C SER A 259 3.11 27.73 -1.16
N ILE A 260 2.96 28.21 0.08
CA ILE A 260 4.01 28.25 1.12
C ILE A 260 4.07 26.92 1.92
N ALA A 261 3.75 25.77 1.31
CA ALA A 261 3.84 24.50 2.02
C ALA A 261 5.31 24.14 2.35
N ARG A 262 5.48 23.26 3.34
CA ARG A 262 6.79 22.78 3.81
C ARG A 262 6.94 21.32 3.46
N ASP A 263 7.93 21.06 2.63
CA ASP A 263 8.10 19.81 1.90
C ASP A 263 9.26 18.98 2.46
N GLY A 264 8.96 17.74 2.86
CA GLY A 264 9.94 16.76 3.33
C GLY A 264 9.75 15.41 2.65
N GLY A 265 10.82 14.82 2.14
CA GLY A 265 10.80 13.53 1.44
C GLY A 265 10.27 12.39 2.31
N VAL A 266 10.51 12.41 3.63
CA VAL A 266 9.92 11.45 4.57
C VAL A 266 8.89 12.13 5.47
N ILE A 267 9.28 13.22 6.14
CA ILE A 267 8.45 13.88 7.17
C ILE A 267 8.24 15.36 6.85
N GLY A 268 6.99 15.83 6.84
CA GLY A 268 6.70 17.28 6.71
C GLY A 268 7.09 18.05 7.97
N PHE A 269 6.56 17.66 9.13
CA PHE A 269 6.94 18.25 10.42
C PHE A 269 7.15 17.19 11.49
N ARG A 270 8.39 17.11 11.99
CA ARG A 270 8.74 16.37 13.19
C ARG A 270 8.73 17.32 14.39
N TYR A 271 7.81 17.11 15.32
CA TYR A 271 7.82 17.84 16.59
C TYR A 271 9.08 17.49 17.39
N GLU A 272 9.70 18.50 18.00
CA GLU A 272 10.87 18.31 18.85
C GLU A 272 10.45 17.96 20.29
N GLY A 273 10.90 16.78 20.73
CA GLY A 273 10.63 16.16 22.04
C GLY A 273 11.40 14.84 22.16
N ASN A 274 11.55 14.30 23.39
CA ASN A 274 12.52 13.25 23.70
C ASN A 274 12.17 11.81 23.23
N THR A 275 11.19 11.61 22.33
CA THR A 275 10.61 10.28 22.11
C THR A 275 10.27 9.89 20.68
N THR A 276 10.25 10.81 19.71
CA THR A 276 10.05 10.44 18.30
C THR A 276 11.32 9.79 17.76
N LEU A 277 11.24 8.49 17.47
CA LEU A 277 12.35 7.69 16.96
C LEU A 277 12.19 7.51 15.46
N VAL A 278 13.22 7.87 14.71
CA VAL A 278 13.27 7.63 13.27
C VAL A 278 14.52 6.81 12.98
N LYS A 279 14.38 5.77 12.16
CA LYS A 279 15.46 4.85 11.81
C LYS A 279 15.31 4.44 10.35
N ASN A 280 16.45 4.38 9.65
CA ASN A 280 16.58 3.76 8.33
C ASN A 280 15.52 4.20 7.31
N SER A 281 15.10 5.46 7.33
CA SER A 281 14.06 5.95 6.42
C SER A 281 14.70 6.74 5.28
N TYR A 282 14.23 6.51 4.06
CA TYR A 282 14.87 7.01 2.84
C TYR A 282 13.93 7.81 1.95
N TYR A 283 14.50 8.72 1.16
CA TYR A 283 13.79 9.43 0.11
C TYR A 283 14.71 9.68 -1.08
N ASP A 284 14.12 9.83 -2.28
CA ASP A 284 14.86 10.22 -3.47
C ASP A 284 15.20 11.71 -3.43
N GLU A 285 16.50 12.04 -3.41
CA GLU A 285 16.98 13.43 -3.42
C GLU A 285 16.76 14.16 -4.74
N ASN A 286 16.52 13.43 -5.83
CA ASN A 286 16.16 14.05 -7.11
C ASN A 286 14.72 14.59 -7.08
N ASP A 287 13.90 14.06 -6.17
CA ASP A 287 12.49 14.39 -6.03
C ASP A 287 12.22 15.44 -4.97
N VAL A 288 12.90 15.38 -3.82
CA VAL A 288 12.67 16.34 -2.73
C VAL A 288 14.00 16.81 -2.15
N ASP A 289 14.14 18.10 -1.89
CA ASP A 289 15.41 18.70 -1.47
C ASP A 289 15.84 18.31 -0.04
N LYS A 290 14.89 17.89 0.80
CA LYS A 290 15.11 17.58 2.22
C LYS A 290 14.26 16.42 2.66
N GLY A 291 14.79 15.55 3.52
CA GLY A 291 14.05 14.42 4.08
C GLY A 291 13.03 14.81 5.16
N VAL A 292 13.32 15.88 5.91
CA VAL A 292 12.43 16.45 6.92
C VAL A 292 12.28 17.94 6.69
N ALA A 293 11.06 18.45 6.50
CA ALA A 293 10.87 19.87 6.18
C ALA A 293 11.08 20.78 7.41
N LEU A 294 10.61 20.34 8.58
CA LEU A 294 10.81 21.03 9.86
C LEU A 294 11.06 20.01 10.98
N GLY A 295 12.07 20.28 11.82
CA GLY A 295 12.53 19.41 12.90
C GLY A 295 13.80 18.62 12.56
N SER A 296 14.23 17.72 13.46
CA SER A 296 15.44 16.90 13.26
C SER A 296 15.30 15.91 12.09
N SER A 297 16.36 15.80 11.28
CA SER A 297 16.50 14.82 10.20
C SER A 297 17.14 13.49 10.65
N ASP A 298 17.44 13.31 11.94
CA ASP A 298 18.09 12.09 12.43
C ASP A 298 17.29 10.85 12.03
N GLY A 299 17.97 9.85 11.47
CA GLY A 299 17.38 8.60 11.00
C GLY A 299 16.72 8.66 9.61
N VAL A 300 16.76 9.83 8.96
CA VAL A 300 16.31 10.05 7.59
C VAL A 300 17.52 10.27 6.67
N PHE A 301 17.56 9.55 5.56
CA PHE A 301 18.67 9.52 4.61
C PHE A 301 18.18 9.82 3.20
N SER A 302 18.98 10.54 2.41
CA SER A 302 18.74 10.63 0.97
C SER A 302 19.48 9.54 0.22
N ALA A 303 18.97 9.22 -0.98
CA ALA A 303 19.73 8.53 -2.01
C ALA A 303 19.24 8.97 -3.38
N SER A 304 20.13 9.09 -4.36
CA SER A 304 19.76 9.32 -5.76
C SER A 304 19.30 8.04 -6.47
N VAL A 305 19.60 6.88 -5.88
CA VAL A 305 19.10 5.57 -6.31
C VAL A 305 18.68 4.80 -5.07
N LEU A 306 17.38 4.65 -4.86
CA LEU A 306 16.83 3.95 -3.68
C LEU A 306 16.94 2.42 -3.79
N ASN A 307 17.00 1.90 -5.02
CA ASN A 307 17.13 0.47 -5.32
C ASN A 307 18.61 0.04 -5.35
N GLU A 308 19.30 0.23 -4.22
CA GLU A 308 20.66 -0.27 -4.03
C GLU A 308 20.68 -1.39 -2.99
N ASN A 309 21.56 -2.39 -3.20
CA ASN A 309 21.69 -3.53 -2.30
C ASN A 309 21.96 -3.11 -0.84
N GLN A 310 22.75 -2.05 -0.65
CA GLN A 310 23.04 -1.50 0.67
C GLN A 310 21.77 -0.95 1.34
N ILE A 311 20.98 -0.16 0.63
CA ILE A 311 19.74 0.44 1.16
C ILE A 311 18.74 -0.67 1.47
N ALA A 312 18.55 -1.62 0.54
CA ALA A 312 17.71 -2.79 0.76
C ALA A 312 18.15 -3.58 2.00
N CYS A 313 19.46 -3.78 2.20
CA CYS A 313 20.00 -4.43 3.39
C CYS A 313 19.59 -3.72 4.68
N ILE A 314 19.81 -2.41 4.74
CA ILE A 314 19.52 -1.56 5.90
C ILE A 314 18.01 -1.54 6.21
N LEU A 315 17.18 -1.48 5.16
CA LEU A 315 15.74 -1.52 5.25
C LEU A 315 15.21 -2.85 5.80
N ASN A 316 15.91 -3.96 5.54
CA ASN A 316 15.67 -5.28 6.16
C ASN A 316 16.26 -5.41 7.58
N GLU A 317 16.69 -4.31 8.18
CA GLU A 317 17.39 -4.30 9.46
C GLU A 317 18.68 -5.14 9.44
N GLY A 318 19.29 -5.31 8.28
CA GLY A 318 20.60 -5.92 8.08
C GLY A 318 21.74 -4.91 8.25
N GLU A 319 22.95 -5.44 8.32
CA GLU A 319 24.21 -4.69 8.35
C GLU A 319 24.94 -4.90 7.03
N TRP A 320 25.37 -3.81 6.41
CA TRP A 320 26.09 -3.83 5.14
C TRP A 320 27.61 -3.75 5.38
N ASP A 321 28.38 -4.71 4.87
CA ASP A 321 29.84 -4.77 5.05
C ASP A 321 30.66 -4.10 3.94
N GLY A 322 29.98 -3.53 2.93
CA GLY A 322 30.59 -2.98 1.72
C GLY A 322 30.41 -3.86 0.47
N SER A 323 30.07 -5.13 0.66
CA SER A 323 29.90 -6.12 -0.43
C SER A 323 28.69 -7.04 -0.24
N SER A 324 28.31 -7.32 0.99
CA SER A 324 27.28 -8.28 1.36
C SER A 324 26.41 -7.75 2.50
N CYS A 325 25.20 -8.31 2.62
CA CYS A 325 24.26 -8.00 3.69
C CYS A 325 24.25 -9.11 4.74
N SER A 326 24.26 -8.74 6.02
CA SER A 326 24.18 -9.71 7.13
C SER A 326 22.81 -10.39 7.25
N LYS A 327 21.77 -9.85 6.59
CA LYS A 327 20.45 -10.44 6.49
C LYS A 327 20.07 -10.62 5.03
N GLU A 328 19.80 -11.86 4.63
CA GLU A 328 19.13 -12.08 3.36
C GLU A 328 17.70 -11.60 3.44
N GLY A 329 17.32 -10.78 2.47
CA GLY A 329 16.00 -10.22 2.39
C GLY A 329 15.97 -9.16 1.32
N VAL A 330 14.85 -9.05 0.64
CA VAL A 330 14.51 -7.81 -0.03
C VAL A 330 13.56 -7.12 0.90
N TRP A 331 13.77 -5.83 1.13
CA TRP A 331 12.80 -5.06 1.86
C TRP A 331 11.44 -5.29 1.21
N SER A 332 10.55 -5.81 2.02
CA SER A 332 9.34 -6.46 1.55
C SER A 332 8.23 -5.94 2.43
N THR A 333 7.15 -5.54 1.80
CA THR A 333 5.94 -5.19 2.53
C THR A 333 5.27 -6.41 3.17
N GLY A 334 5.76 -7.66 2.93
CA GLY A 334 5.47 -8.85 3.78
C GLY A 334 5.91 -10.21 3.20
N ASN A 335 5.19 -11.31 3.47
CA ASN A 335 5.79 -12.67 3.43
C ASN A 335 6.14 -13.24 2.05
N HIS A 336 5.67 -12.65 0.93
CA HIS A 336 6.02 -13.12 -0.42
C HIS A 336 6.10 -12.03 -1.50
N ILE A 337 6.20 -10.74 -1.15
CA ILE A 337 6.24 -9.65 -2.16
C ILE A 337 7.39 -8.67 -1.89
N THR A 338 8.46 -8.97 -2.62
CA THR A 338 9.72 -8.25 -2.81
C THR A 338 9.48 -6.82 -3.33
N ASN A 339 9.74 -5.79 -2.52
CA ASN A 339 9.80 -4.41 -2.97
C ASN A 339 11.26 -3.96 -3.00
N GLN A 340 11.97 -4.22 -4.10
CA GLN A 340 13.35 -3.73 -4.25
C GLN A 340 13.40 -2.18 -4.42
N GLY A 341 12.28 -1.48 -4.27
CA GLY A 341 12.09 -0.12 -4.77
C GLY A 341 11.30 -0.15 -6.08
N VAL A 342 10.66 0.97 -6.38
CA VAL A 342 9.91 1.21 -7.60
C VAL A 342 10.82 1.98 -8.53
N SER A 343 11.25 1.41 -9.64
CA SER A 343 11.94 2.22 -10.64
C SER A 343 10.93 2.79 -11.64
N LYS A 344 11.30 3.87 -12.32
CA LYS A 344 10.58 4.37 -13.49
C LYS A 344 11.38 3.96 -14.72
N ASN A 345 10.73 3.33 -15.69
CA ASN A 345 11.40 3.09 -16.98
C ASN A 345 11.56 4.39 -17.78
N ASP A 346 12.18 4.32 -18.96
CA ASP A 346 12.39 5.46 -19.87
C ASP A 346 11.08 6.15 -20.32
N LYS A 347 9.92 5.56 -20.00
CA LYS A 347 8.57 6.09 -20.27
C LYS A 347 7.87 6.57 -19.00
N ASN A 348 8.59 6.69 -17.89
CA ASN A 348 8.10 7.14 -16.58
C ASN A 348 7.07 6.17 -15.93
N GLU A 349 7.04 4.90 -16.34
CA GLU A 349 6.13 3.89 -15.80
C GLU A 349 6.79 3.14 -14.62
N THR A 350 6.03 2.92 -13.54
CA THR A 350 6.43 2.11 -12.37
C THR A 350 6.75 0.66 -12.79
N ILE A 351 7.99 0.24 -12.51
CA ILE A 351 8.51 -1.10 -12.76
C ILE A 351 9.16 -1.71 -11.51
N PHE A 352 8.84 -2.97 -11.24
CA PHE A 352 9.39 -3.81 -10.18
C PHE A 352 10.52 -4.67 -10.73
N THR A 353 11.66 -4.66 -10.05
CA THR A 353 12.79 -5.54 -10.38
C THR A 353 12.67 -6.85 -9.61
N ILE A 354 12.49 -7.96 -10.30
CA ILE A 354 12.45 -9.31 -9.72
C ILE A 354 13.75 -10.04 -10.06
N LYS A 355 14.52 -10.42 -9.04
CA LYS A 355 15.72 -11.25 -9.20
C LYS A 355 15.41 -12.71 -8.88
N PHE A 356 15.72 -13.60 -9.82
CA PHE A 356 15.48 -15.03 -9.71
C PHE A 356 16.68 -15.70 -9.05
N ASN A 357 16.41 -16.59 -8.07
CA ASN A 357 17.41 -17.43 -7.43
C ASN A 357 17.49 -18.79 -8.15
N ALA A 358 18.70 -19.33 -8.31
CA ALA A 358 18.95 -20.64 -8.94
C ALA A 358 18.54 -21.84 -8.05
N ASN A 359 18.10 -21.61 -6.82
CA ASN A 359 17.59 -22.63 -5.89
C ASN A 359 18.51 -23.87 -5.76
N GLY A 360 19.80 -23.66 -5.49
CA GLY A 360 20.80 -24.72 -5.38
C GLY A 360 21.52 -25.09 -6.69
N GLY A 361 21.10 -24.51 -7.82
CA GLY A 361 21.82 -24.57 -9.10
C GLY A 361 22.75 -23.37 -9.31
N LYS A 362 23.30 -23.24 -10.51
CA LYS A 362 24.10 -22.09 -10.96
C LYS A 362 23.53 -21.54 -12.27
N PHE A 363 23.32 -20.23 -12.33
CA PHE A 363 23.07 -19.59 -13.62
C PHE A 363 24.37 -19.50 -14.43
N PRO A 364 24.35 -19.76 -15.74
CA PRO A 364 25.52 -19.58 -16.59
C PRO A 364 25.92 -18.10 -16.67
N GLU A 365 27.17 -17.86 -17.07
CA GLU A 365 27.67 -16.50 -17.29
C GLU A 365 26.83 -15.78 -18.37
N GLY A 366 26.42 -14.53 -18.10
CA GLY A 366 25.52 -13.77 -18.98
C GLY A 366 24.03 -14.12 -18.87
N ALA A 367 23.63 -14.97 -17.92
CA ALA A 367 22.24 -15.33 -17.70
C ALA A 367 21.34 -14.13 -17.35
N LYS A 368 20.15 -14.09 -17.97
CA LYS A 368 19.09 -13.16 -17.60
C LYS A 368 18.44 -13.68 -16.32
N THR A 369 18.86 -13.12 -15.19
CA THR A 369 18.40 -13.48 -13.83
C THR A 369 17.48 -12.44 -13.21
N VAL A 370 17.18 -11.38 -13.97
CA VAL A 370 16.41 -10.23 -13.52
C VAL A 370 15.29 -9.97 -14.51
N LYS A 371 14.08 -9.71 -14.00
CA LYS A 371 12.92 -9.29 -14.78
C LYS A 371 12.40 -7.96 -14.26
N TYR A 372 11.97 -7.10 -15.17
CA TYR A 372 11.23 -5.88 -14.85
C TYR A 372 9.76 -6.15 -15.12
N LEU A 373 8.92 -5.94 -14.12
CA LEU A 373 7.48 -6.18 -14.20
C LEU A 373 6.72 -4.89 -13.92
N ARG A 374 5.62 -4.68 -14.61
CA ARG A 374 4.63 -3.68 -14.22
C ARG A 374 3.76 -4.23 -13.10
N PHE A 375 3.14 -3.31 -12.36
CA PHE A 375 2.16 -3.70 -11.35
C PHE A 375 1.02 -4.51 -11.97
N GLY A 376 0.71 -5.68 -11.40
CA GLY A 376 -0.32 -6.59 -11.90
C GLY A 376 0.11 -7.54 -13.04
N GLU A 377 1.35 -7.46 -13.52
CA GLU A 377 1.89 -8.47 -14.44
C GLU A 377 2.18 -9.79 -13.70
N LEU A 378 1.88 -10.91 -14.36
CA LEU A 378 2.20 -12.23 -13.82
C LEU A 378 3.72 -12.41 -13.75
N VAL A 379 4.20 -12.81 -12.57
CA VAL A 379 5.59 -13.25 -12.40
C VAL A 379 5.73 -14.61 -13.06
N THR A 380 6.32 -14.64 -14.26
CA THR A 380 6.60 -15.87 -14.99
C THR A 380 8.11 -16.05 -15.18
N SER A 381 8.58 -17.30 -15.24
CA SER A 381 9.96 -17.63 -15.63
C SER A 381 10.25 -17.40 -17.11
N ALA A 382 9.25 -17.06 -17.92
CA ALA A 382 9.48 -16.65 -19.31
C ALA A 382 10.52 -15.53 -19.38
N GLU A 383 11.51 -15.72 -20.26
CA GLU A 383 12.70 -14.88 -20.47
C GLU A 383 13.82 -14.98 -19.42
N ILE A 384 13.61 -15.69 -18.31
CA ILE A 384 14.66 -15.96 -17.33
C ILE A 384 15.45 -17.18 -17.77
N THR A 385 16.78 -17.08 -17.73
CA THR A 385 17.66 -18.20 -18.06
C THR A 385 17.46 -19.33 -17.06
N THR A 386 17.29 -20.56 -17.52
CA THR A 386 17.17 -21.72 -16.62
C THR A 386 18.50 -21.98 -15.88
N PRO A 387 18.49 -22.17 -14.55
CA PRO A 387 19.69 -22.53 -13.82
C PRO A 387 20.14 -23.96 -14.15
N ILE A 388 21.43 -24.23 -14.03
CA ILE A 388 22.06 -25.53 -14.25
C ILE A 388 22.36 -26.17 -12.90
N TYR A 389 22.00 -27.44 -12.71
CA TYR A 389 22.30 -28.18 -11.48
C TYR A 389 23.44 -29.18 -11.69
N GLU A 390 24.23 -29.45 -10.65
CA GLU A 390 25.20 -30.54 -10.69
C GLU A 390 24.47 -31.86 -10.93
N GLY A 391 24.68 -32.46 -12.10
CA GLY A 391 23.97 -33.65 -12.58
C GLY A 391 23.23 -33.46 -13.92
N ASP A 392 23.07 -32.22 -14.41
CA ASP A 392 22.42 -31.94 -15.71
C ASP A 392 23.31 -32.25 -16.93
N SER A 393 24.47 -32.88 -16.72
CA SER A 393 25.33 -33.36 -17.81
C SER A 393 24.70 -34.57 -18.51
N ILE A 394 23.95 -34.28 -19.57
CA ILE A 394 23.92 -35.00 -20.86
C ILE A 394 23.86 -36.54 -20.76
N PHE A 395 22.64 -37.09 -20.77
CA PHE A 395 22.31 -38.29 -21.54
C PHE A 395 21.37 -37.80 -22.66
N GLY A 396 21.76 -37.80 -23.93
CA GLY A 396 21.89 -39.00 -24.75
C GLY A 396 20.53 -39.43 -25.27
N ASP A 397 20.20 -39.04 -26.52
CA ASP A 397 19.02 -39.33 -27.35
C ASP A 397 18.01 -40.40 -26.88
N GLY A 398 16.73 -40.02 -26.70
CA GLY A 398 15.59 -40.95 -26.56
C GLY A 398 14.24 -40.26 -26.22
N PRO A 399 13.08 -40.77 -26.69
CA PRO A 399 11.84 -39.98 -26.77
C PRO A 399 10.95 -39.99 -25.51
N TRP A 400 10.43 -38.81 -25.18
CA TRP A 400 9.22 -38.46 -24.40
C TRP A 400 8.85 -39.26 -23.13
N ILE A 401 8.85 -38.60 -21.95
CA ILE A 401 7.82 -38.79 -20.89
C ILE A 401 7.47 -37.45 -20.22
N GLN A 402 6.17 -37.25 -20.02
CA GLN A 402 5.41 -36.07 -19.56
C GLN A 402 5.71 -35.52 -18.14
N PRO A 403 5.25 -34.29 -17.83
CA PRO A 403 5.49 -33.65 -16.53
C PRO A 403 4.65 -34.29 -15.43
N ARG A 404 5.30 -34.78 -14.37
CA ARG A 404 4.63 -35.07 -13.10
C ARG A 404 4.34 -33.77 -12.38
N GLN A 405 3.06 -33.54 -12.14
CA GLN A 405 2.53 -32.57 -11.19
C GLN A 405 3.25 -32.65 -9.85
N LEU A 406 3.64 -31.50 -9.32
CA LEU A 406 4.08 -31.36 -7.94
C LEU A 406 2.97 -30.73 -7.11
N ARG A 407 2.72 -31.38 -5.96
CA ARG A 407 1.99 -30.87 -4.80
C ARG A 407 2.78 -29.78 -4.11
#